data_AF-A0A8T7BK36-F1
#
_entry.id   AF-A0A8T7BK36-F1
#
_cell.length_a   1.000
_cell.length_b   1.000
_cell.length_c   1.000
_cell.angle_alpha   90.00
_cell.angle_beta   90.00
_cell.angle_gamma   90.00
#
_symmetry.space_group_name_H-M   'P 1'
#
loop_
_entity.id
_entity.type
_entity.pdbx_description
1 polymer ?
#
loop_
_entity_poly.entity_id
_entity_poly.type
_entity_poly.pdbx_seq_one_letter_code
_entity_poly.pdbx_strand_id
1 'polypeptide(L)'
;ARQREGKDVKATLLSKCGLIDTEVARVRQRMPEIISALRDKYRDKVNELIEDPDNDRLEQEILHLIQKMDVEEELDRLEIHIAEVKRVLDLQEPVGRRLDFLMQEMNREANTLASKSANVDTSNSSIELKVLIEQMREQIQNIE
;
A
#
# COMPACT_ATOMS: atom_id res chain seq x y z
N ALA A 1 -31.75 -0.16 -17.22
CA ALA A 1 -30.91 -1.23 -16.65
C ALA A 1 -29.46 -0.76 -16.53
N ARG A 2 -28.73 -0.56 -17.65
CA ARG A 2 -27.31 -0.13 -17.67
C ARG A 2 -26.93 1.09 -16.81
N GLN A 3 -27.71 2.18 -16.82
CA GLN A 3 -27.41 3.35 -15.98
C GLN A 3 -27.61 3.09 -14.47
N ARG A 4 -28.41 2.08 -14.11
CA ARG A 4 -28.65 1.70 -12.71
C ARG A 4 -27.52 0.81 -12.22
N GLU A 5 -27.13 -0.18 -13.03
CA GLU A 5 -25.94 -1.03 -12.79
C GLU A 5 -24.67 -0.20 -12.66
N GLY A 6 -24.45 0.80 -13.53
CA GLY A 6 -23.29 1.70 -13.41
C GLY A 6 -23.28 2.56 -12.14
N LYS A 7 -24.46 2.94 -11.61
CA LYS A 7 -24.56 3.65 -10.33
C LYS A 7 -24.24 2.75 -9.14
N ASP A 8 -24.71 1.51 -9.17
CA ASP A 8 -24.48 0.53 -8.11
C ASP A 8 -23.00 0.13 -8.04
N VAL A 9 -22.33 0.03 -9.20
CA VAL A 9 -20.88 -0.21 -9.28
C VAL A 9 -20.11 0.99 -8.73
N LYS A 10 -20.43 2.21 -9.18
CA LYS A 10 -19.74 3.41 -8.71
C LYS A 10 -19.80 3.51 -7.19
N ALA A 11 -20.96 3.26 -6.59
CA ALA A 11 -21.12 3.24 -5.14
C ALA A 11 -20.25 2.15 -4.48
N THR A 12 -20.17 0.97 -5.09
CA THR A 12 -19.32 -0.14 -4.62
C THR A 12 -17.83 0.24 -4.66
N LEU A 13 -17.35 0.79 -5.77
CA LEU A 13 -15.95 1.20 -5.93
C LEU A 13 -15.58 2.33 -4.96
N LEU A 14 -16.47 3.31 -4.75
CA LEU A 14 -16.26 4.38 -3.77
C LEU A 14 -16.21 3.84 -2.33
N SER A 15 -17.05 2.86 -2.00
CA SER A 15 -17.01 2.18 -0.71
C SER A 15 -15.66 1.48 -0.49
N LYS A 16 -15.15 0.78 -1.51
CA LYS A 16 -13.82 0.15 -1.46
C LYS A 16 -12.69 1.16 -1.32
N CYS A 17 -12.76 2.30 -2.01
CA CYS A 17 -11.79 3.39 -1.83
C CYS A 17 -11.75 3.85 -0.36
N GLY A 18 -12.90 4.00 0.31
CA GLY A 18 -12.94 4.38 1.72
C GLY A 18 -12.34 3.33 2.66
N LEU A 19 -12.48 2.04 2.35
CA LEU A 19 -11.81 0.97 3.11
C LEU A 19 -10.29 1.02 2.91
N ILE A 20 -9.83 1.25 1.69
CA ILE A 20 -8.40 1.41 1.39
C ILE A 20 -7.84 2.64 2.13
N ASP A 21 -8.52 3.79 2.11
CA ASP A 21 -8.13 4.98 2.89
C ASP A 21 -8.00 4.65 4.39
N THR A 22 -8.90 3.83 4.92
CA THR A 22 -8.89 3.40 6.33
C THR A 22 -7.67 2.54 6.65
N GLU A 23 -7.32 1.59 5.77
CA GLU A 23 -6.12 0.76 5.93
C GLU A 23 -4.84 1.59 5.81
N VAL A 24 -4.76 2.53 4.86
CA VAL A 24 -3.62 3.45 4.74
C VAL A 24 -3.46 4.29 6.02
N ALA A 25 -4.55 4.87 6.53
CA ALA A 25 -4.51 5.63 7.77
C ALA A 25 -4.08 4.77 8.97
N ARG A 26 -4.54 3.52 9.06
CA ARG A 26 -4.12 2.58 10.10
C ARG A 26 -2.61 2.33 10.06
N VAL A 27 -2.05 2.12 8.86
CA VAL A 27 -0.61 1.92 8.70
C VAL A 27 0.15 3.17 9.14
N ARG A 28 -0.24 4.35 8.66
CA ARG A 28 0.40 5.63 9.03
C ARG A 28 0.41 5.87 10.54
N GLN A 29 -0.70 5.61 11.23
CA GLN A 29 -0.79 5.81 12.69
C GLN A 29 0.22 4.96 13.47
N ARG A 30 0.61 3.81 12.92
CA ARG A 30 1.53 2.86 13.57
C ARG A 30 2.98 3.03 13.14
N MET A 31 3.24 3.80 12.09
CA MET A 31 4.60 4.07 11.62
C MET A 31 5.54 4.58 12.72
N PRO A 32 5.13 5.49 13.63
CA PRO A 32 6.01 5.94 14.71
C PRO A 32 6.48 4.79 15.62
N GLU A 33 5.58 3.88 15.98
CA GLU A 33 5.88 2.71 16.82
C GLU A 33 6.77 1.70 16.08
N ILE A 34 6.49 1.46 14.79
CA ILE A 34 7.28 0.56 13.95
C ILE A 34 8.70 1.08 13.78
N ILE A 35 8.86 2.39 13.51
CA ILE A 35 10.16 3.04 13.38
C ILE A 35 10.93 2.97 14.71
N SER A 36 10.26 3.17 15.85
CA SER A 36 10.90 3.03 17.17
C SER A 36 11.38 1.60 17.42
N ALA A 37 10.53 0.60 17.17
CA ALA A 37 10.88 -0.80 17.36
C ALA A 37 12.02 -1.25 16.44
N LEU A 38 12.04 -0.76 15.19
CA LEU A 38 13.16 -0.98 14.28
C LEU A 38 14.43 -0.33 14.83
N ARG A 39 14.37 0.93 15.25
CA ARG A 39 15.52 1.64 15.82
C ARG A 39 16.13 0.87 16.98
N ASP A 40 15.32 0.38 17.92
CA ASP A 40 15.81 -0.36 19.09
C ASP A 40 16.46 -1.69 18.67
N LYS A 41 15.79 -2.45 17.80
CA LYS A 41 16.33 -3.70 17.25
C LYS A 41 17.68 -3.52 16.56
N TYR A 42 17.84 -2.44 15.79
CA TYR A 42 19.10 -2.19 15.08
C TYR A 42 20.17 -1.56 15.98
N ARG A 43 19.79 -0.80 17.01
CA ARG A 43 20.73 -0.37 18.05
C ARG A 43 21.38 -1.59 18.72
N ASP A 44 20.59 -2.61 19.06
CA ASP A 44 21.12 -3.83 19.67
C ASP A 44 22.09 -4.57 18.72
N LYS A 45 21.71 -4.72 17.45
CA LYS A 45 22.60 -5.31 16.43
C LYS A 45 23.90 -4.54 16.22
N VAL A 46 23.86 -3.21 16.24
CA VAL A 46 25.07 -2.39 16.11
C VAL A 46 25.96 -2.57 17.33
N ASN A 47 25.39 -2.66 18.54
CA ASN A 47 26.18 -2.93 19.75
C ASN A 47 26.89 -4.29 19.69
N GLU A 48 26.23 -5.33 19.18
CA GLU A 48 26.86 -6.65 18.94
C GLU A 48 28.03 -6.56 17.94
N LEU A 49 27.89 -5.77 16.88
CA LEU A 49 28.93 -5.56 15.87
C LEU A 49 30.11 -4.71 16.37
N ILE A 50 29.95 -3.94 17.45
CA ILE A 50 31.05 -3.20 18.07
C ILE A 50 31.98 -4.15 18.86
N GLU A 51 31.43 -5.24 19.42
CA GLU A 51 32.21 -6.25 20.14
C GLU A 51 33.01 -7.16 19.21
N ASP A 52 32.52 -7.41 17.98
CA ASP A 52 33.21 -8.16 16.92
C ASP A 52 33.02 -7.48 15.54
N PRO A 53 33.91 -6.53 15.17
CA PRO A 53 33.72 -5.69 13.98
C PRO A 53 33.83 -6.45 12.66
N ASP A 54 32.70 -6.60 11.98
CA ASP A 54 32.60 -7.06 10.59
C ASP A 54 31.95 -5.96 9.74
N ASN A 55 32.76 -5.24 8.96
CA ASN A 55 32.32 -4.13 8.12
C ASN A 55 31.39 -4.58 6.98
N ASP A 56 31.60 -5.77 6.41
CA ASP A 56 30.77 -6.28 5.32
C ASP A 56 29.36 -6.61 5.85
N ARG A 57 29.29 -7.18 7.06
CA ARG A 57 28.03 -7.45 7.75
C ARG A 57 27.31 -6.17 8.16
N LEU A 58 28.03 -5.14 8.62
CA LEU A 58 27.46 -3.83 8.92
C LEU A 58 26.87 -3.16 7.67
N GLU A 59 27.59 -3.20 6.54
CA GLU A 59 27.11 -2.64 5.27
C GLU A 59 25.84 -3.33 4.78
N GLN A 60 25.78 -4.66 4.86
CA GLN A 60 24.56 -5.42 4.50
C GLN A 60 23.35 -5.04 5.37
N GLU A 61 23.53 -4.87 6.68
CA GLU A 61 22.44 -4.48 7.59
C GLU A 61 21.95 -3.05 7.31
N ILE A 62 22.85 -2.11 6.99
CA ILE A 62 22.49 -0.73 6.60
C ILE A 62 21.73 -0.72 5.26
N LEU A 63 22.17 -1.51 4.28
CA LEU A 63 21.48 -1.62 2.99
C LEU A 63 20.06 -2.18 3.16
N HIS A 64 19.90 -3.22 3.98
CA HIS A 64 18.60 -3.81 4.29
C HIS A 64 17.66 -2.83 5.02
N LEU A 65 18.24 -1.99 5.90
CA LEU A 65 17.54 -0.90 6.58
C LEU A 65 16.97 0.12 5.60
N ILE A 66 17.81 0.64 4.70
CA ILE A 66 17.41 1.66 3.72
C ILE A 66 16.28 1.13 2.83
N GLN A 67 16.36 -0.14 2.41
CA GLN A 67 15.32 -0.77 1.59
C GLN A 67 13.96 -0.89 2.29
N LYS A 68 13.94 -1.00 3.63
CA LYS A 68 12.72 -1.16 4.43
C LYS A 68 12.11 0.14 4.92
N MET A 69 12.88 1.22 4.97
CA MET A 69 12.43 2.47 5.60
C MET A 69 11.51 3.30 4.71
N ASP A 70 11.54 3.10 3.41
CA ASP A 70 10.69 3.85 2.49
C ASP A 70 9.35 3.14 2.32
N VAL A 71 8.49 3.23 3.32
CA VAL A 71 7.08 2.75 3.29
C VAL A 71 6.13 3.93 3.06
N GLU A 72 6.56 5.13 3.41
CA GLU A 72 5.75 6.34 3.33
C GLU A 72 5.48 6.73 1.88
N GLU A 73 6.43 6.51 0.97
CA GLU A 73 6.27 6.75 -0.46
C GLU A 73 5.15 5.87 -1.07
N GLU A 74 5.03 4.61 -0.67
CA GLU A 74 3.98 3.69 -1.13
C GLU A 74 2.61 4.11 -0.62
N LEU A 75 2.52 4.63 0.61
CA LEU A 75 1.28 5.14 1.18
C LEU A 75 0.86 6.45 0.48
N ASP A 76 1.80 7.35 0.21
CA ASP A 76 1.58 8.56 -0.58
C ASP A 76 1.09 8.22 -1.99
N ARG A 77 1.75 7.28 -2.67
CA ARG A 77 1.36 6.82 -4.02
C ARG A 77 -0.03 6.18 -4.02
N LEU A 78 -0.34 5.33 -3.02
CA LEU A 78 -1.69 4.77 -2.86
C LEU A 78 -2.75 5.87 -2.73
N GLU A 79 -2.53 6.88 -1.88
CA GLU A 79 -3.46 7.99 -1.70
C GLU A 79 -3.68 8.78 -3.01
N ILE A 80 -2.62 9.04 -3.77
CA ILE A 80 -2.70 9.68 -5.09
C ILE A 80 -3.55 8.85 -6.04
N HIS A 81 -3.33 7.53 -6.12
CA HIS A 81 -4.10 6.66 -6.98
C HIS A 81 -5.58 6.55 -6.55
N ILE A 82 -5.87 6.50 -5.25
CA ILE A 82 -7.24 6.48 -4.73
C ILE A 82 -7.98 7.77 -5.07
N ALA A 83 -7.32 8.92 -4.88
CA ALA A 83 -7.88 10.22 -5.26
C ALA A 83 -8.20 10.27 -6.75
N GLU A 84 -7.32 9.72 -7.58
CA GLU A 84 -7.52 9.63 -9.02
C GLU A 84 -8.66 8.67 -9.39
N VAL A 85 -8.82 7.52 -8.73
CA VAL A 85 -9.98 6.63 -8.91
C VAL A 85 -11.28 7.37 -8.63
N LYS A 86 -11.38 8.07 -7.49
CA LYS A 86 -12.57 8.86 -7.12
C LYS A 86 -12.90 9.90 -8.21
N ARG A 87 -11.89 10.62 -8.69
CA ARG A 87 -12.04 11.63 -9.75
C ARG A 87 -12.50 11.02 -11.08
N VAL A 88 -11.93 9.88 -11.47
CA VAL A 88 -12.25 9.18 -12.73
C VAL A 88 -13.69 8.68 -12.72
N LEU A 89 -14.20 8.21 -11.58
CA LEU A 89 -15.59 7.77 -11.43
C LEU A 89 -16.64 8.89 -11.61
N ASP A 90 -16.24 10.16 -11.57
CA ASP A 90 -17.12 11.32 -11.79
C ASP A 90 -17.19 11.76 -13.26
N LEU A 91 -16.35 11.22 -14.13
CA LEU A 91 -16.31 11.59 -15.55
C LEU A 91 -17.52 11.01 -16.30
N GLN A 92 -18.01 11.76 -17.29
CA GLN A 92 -19.11 11.36 -18.18
C GLN A 92 -18.57 10.74 -19.47
N GLU A 93 -17.55 9.89 -19.36
CA GLU A 93 -16.90 9.20 -20.48
C GLU A 93 -16.61 7.73 -20.12
N PRO A 94 -16.31 6.85 -21.09
CA PRO A 94 -15.87 5.50 -20.79
C PRO A 94 -14.53 5.49 -20.02
N VAL A 95 -14.52 4.92 -18.82
CA VAL A 95 -13.37 4.96 -17.91
C VAL A 95 -12.75 3.60 -17.57
N GLY A 96 -13.30 2.48 -18.05
CA GLY A 96 -12.88 1.11 -17.69
C GLY A 96 -11.37 0.88 -17.81
N ARG A 97 -10.79 1.06 -19.00
CA ARG A 97 -9.34 0.99 -19.22
C ARG A 97 -8.49 1.88 -18.28
N ARG A 98 -8.96 3.08 -17.96
CA ARG A 98 -8.25 3.99 -17.03
C ARG A 98 -8.29 3.45 -15.61
N LEU A 99 -9.44 2.90 -15.20
CA LEU A 99 -9.60 2.26 -13.90
C LEU A 99 -8.76 0.98 -13.79
N ASP A 100 -8.69 0.13 -14.83
CA ASP A 100 -7.83 -1.07 -14.80
C ASP A 100 -6.34 -0.70 -14.66
N PHE A 101 -5.88 0.34 -15.35
CA PHE A 101 -4.52 0.88 -15.13
C PHE A 101 -4.29 1.31 -13.68
N LEU A 102 -5.25 2.03 -13.07
CA LEU A 102 -5.15 2.43 -11.67
C LEU A 102 -5.13 1.23 -10.72
N MET A 103 -5.87 0.16 -11.02
CA MET A 103 -5.81 -1.07 -10.21
C MET A 103 -4.44 -1.74 -10.29
N GLN A 104 -3.80 -1.73 -11.46
CA GLN A 104 -2.45 -2.26 -11.62
C GLN A 104 -1.42 -1.45 -10.81
N GLU A 105 -1.48 -0.12 -10.89
CA GLU A 105 -0.58 0.75 -10.12
C GLU A 105 -0.80 0.58 -8.61
N MET A 106 -2.06 0.61 -8.14
CA MET A 106 -2.37 0.38 -6.73
C MET A 106 -1.89 -1.01 -6.24
N ASN A 107 -2.02 -2.05 -7.07
CA ASN A 107 -1.53 -3.39 -6.72
C ASN A 107 0.00 -3.42 -6.61
N ARG A 108 0.70 -2.70 -7.48
CA ARG A 108 2.15 -2.55 -7.42
C ARG A 108 2.58 -1.88 -6.11
N GLU A 109 1.87 -0.83 -5.68
CA GLU A 109 2.14 -0.19 -4.40
C GLU A 109 1.88 -1.10 -3.21
N ALA A 110 0.75 -1.81 -3.21
CA ALA A 110 0.42 -2.75 -2.15
C ALA A 110 1.42 -3.92 -2.05
N ASN A 111 1.97 -4.40 -3.17
CA ASN A 111 3.03 -5.40 -3.17
C ASN A 111 4.36 -4.86 -2.63
N THR A 112 4.71 -3.62 -2.96
CA THR A 112 5.92 -2.97 -2.45
C THR A 112 5.81 -2.73 -0.94
N LEU A 113 4.64 -2.31 -0.47
CA LEU A 113 4.32 -2.21 0.95
C LEU A 113 4.46 -3.59 1.65
N ALA A 114 3.97 -4.66 1.02
CA ALA A 114 4.07 -6.02 1.56
C ALA A 114 5.53 -6.49 1.70
N SER A 115 6.37 -6.25 0.69
CA SER A 115 7.78 -6.68 0.71
C SER A 115 8.65 -5.87 1.68
N LYS A 116 8.29 -4.60 1.90
CA LYS A 116 8.95 -3.70 2.86
C LYS A 116 8.39 -3.81 4.29
N SER A 117 7.29 -4.53 4.49
CA SER A 117 6.63 -4.65 5.79
C SER A 117 7.60 -5.15 6.87
N ALA A 118 7.78 -4.33 7.90
CA ALA A 118 8.69 -4.60 9.01
C ALA A 118 7.99 -5.22 10.23
N ASN A 119 6.66 -5.21 10.24
CA ASN A 119 5.82 -5.70 11.33
C ASN A 119 4.60 -6.46 10.77
N VAL A 120 4.08 -7.40 11.56
CA VAL A 120 2.86 -8.18 11.26
C VAL A 120 1.69 -7.30 10.84
N ASP A 121 1.52 -6.14 11.46
CA ASP A 121 0.38 -5.28 11.18
C ASP A 121 0.48 -4.60 9.81
N THR A 122 1.68 -4.16 9.42
CA THR A 122 1.93 -3.69 8.05
C THR A 122 1.72 -4.79 7.02
N SER A 123 2.12 -6.03 7.34
CA SER A 123 1.89 -7.18 6.47
C SER A 123 0.40 -7.47 6.31
N ASN A 124 -0.37 -7.46 7.39
CA ASN A 124 -1.81 -7.70 7.35
C ASN A 124 -2.55 -6.61 6.55
N SER A 125 -2.23 -5.33 6.78
CA SER A 125 -2.82 -4.25 5.98
C SER A 125 -2.43 -4.35 4.51
N SER A 126 -1.20 -4.75 4.17
CA SER A 126 -0.80 -4.97 2.77
C SER A 126 -1.63 -6.07 2.08
N ILE A 127 -1.98 -7.14 2.81
CA ILE A 127 -2.83 -8.21 2.29
C ILE A 127 -4.26 -7.70 2.07
N GLU A 128 -4.81 -6.97 3.04
CA GLU A 128 -6.16 -6.41 2.92
C GLU A 128 -6.27 -5.43 1.75
N LEU A 129 -5.27 -4.55 1.59
CA LEU A 129 -5.17 -3.63 0.45
C LEU A 129 -5.22 -4.41 -0.88
N LYS A 130 -4.44 -5.48 -1.01
CA LYS A 130 -4.43 -6.33 -2.22
C LYS A 130 -5.79 -6.97 -2.49
N VAL A 131 -6.48 -7.45 -1.46
CA VAL A 131 -7.81 -8.04 -1.59
C VAL A 131 -8.82 -6.99 -2.08
N LEU A 132 -8.82 -5.80 -1.48
CA LEU A 132 -9.71 -4.71 -1.87
C LEU A 132 -9.46 -4.26 -3.32
N ILE A 133 -8.20 -4.13 -3.72
CA ILE A 133 -7.80 -3.74 -5.08
C ILE A 133 -8.24 -4.79 -6.11
N GLU A 134 -8.06 -6.08 -5.81
CA GLU A 134 -8.49 -7.14 -6.73
C GLU A 134 -10.01 -7.18 -6.87
N GLN A 135 -10.76 -7.03 -5.77
CA GLN A 135 -12.22 -6.93 -5.81
C GLN A 135 -12.69 -5.74 -6.65
N MET A 136 -12.00 -4.60 -6.57
CA MET A 136 -12.30 -3.43 -7.41
C MET A 136 -12.02 -3.74 -8.89
N ARG A 137 -10.90 -4.41 -9.19
CA ARG A 137 -10.52 -4.80 -10.55
C ARG A 137 -11.53 -5.75 -11.19
N GLU A 138 -11.94 -6.79 -10.46
CA GLU A 138 -12.98 -7.72 -10.92
C GLU A 138 -14.29 -6.99 -11.22
N GLN A 139 -14.70 -6.06 -10.36
CA GLN A 139 -15.90 -5.24 -10.60
C GLN A 139 -15.77 -4.41 -11.89
N ILE A 140 -14.62 -3.78 -12.13
CA ILE A 140 -14.37 -2.99 -13.35
C ILE A 140 -14.49 -3.86 -14.61
N GLN A 141 -13.88 -5.05 -14.59
CA GLN A 141 -13.87 -5.97 -15.73
C GLN A 141 -15.25 -6.59 -16.03
N ASN A 142 -16.11 -6.72 -15.03
CA ASN A 142 -17.46 -7.26 -15.20
C ASN A 142 -18.44 -6.30 -15.92
N ILE A 143 -18.04 -5.05 -16.17
CA ILE A 143 -18.91 -3.98 -16.69
C ILE A 143 -18.46 -3.47 -18.06
N GLU A 144 -17.18 -3.66 -18.41
CA GLU A 144 -16.69 -3.51 -19.79
C GLU A 144 -17.33 -4.52 -20.74
#